data_AF-A0A5E5PT42-F1
#
_entry.id   AF-A0A5E5PT42-F1
#
_cell.length_a   1.000
_cell.length_b   1.000
_cell.length_c   1.000
_cell.angle_alpha   90.00
_cell.angle_beta   90.00
_cell.angle_gamma   90.00
#
_symmetry.space_group_name_H-M   'P 1'
#
loop_
_entity.id
_entity.type
_entity.pdbx_description
1 polymer ?
#
loop_
_entity_poly.entity_id
_entity_poly.type
_entity_poly.pdbx_seq_one_letter_code
_entity_poly.pdbx_strand_id
1 'polypeptide(L)'
;MINKRPIARRRDGAMSLEVKAPDDDSAITEMIAFGDRLLCVKEKGIYEIKLADKIDPDRKNIQAPNTIQRVLPYGSNEPWIGSVLLTGHELLKKEILNEQVDVERAISLVLEVTQNIAGAKELMNVFRDTQSAERKKYSMKIKKDHSVMLPSISGFTNKCKEFFQRSDHALEGLFKVVQIFYPEMGKGKWDSLKKEVDNESTKIDNFSEVLDSMLPCLHFVRNARNCAEHPKREHKIITTDFSINQDNQLLLPSIEIVHPKTSQSAVAVVNLMSQICDSIVGISELMLVFLCNRQIRPITGFSVQMLPADQRRTENVKYGYAQI
;
A
#
# COMPACT_ATOMS: atom_id res chain seq x y z
N MET A 1 -28.93 -18.51 38.44
CA MET A 1 -28.62 -17.76 37.20
C MET A 1 -28.77 -16.27 37.48
N ILE A 2 -27.71 -15.48 37.35
CA ILE A 2 -27.78 -14.03 37.56
C ILE A 2 -28.56 -13.43 36.39
N ASN A 3 -29.62 -12.67 36.71
CA ASN A 3 -30.50 -12.07 35.72
C ASN A 3 -29.76 -10.92 35.01
N LYS A 4 -29.11 -11.22 33.87
CA LYS A 4 -28.39 -10.21 33.07
C LYS A 4 -29.34 -9.10 32.62
N ARG A 5 -28.89 -7.83 32.72
CA ARG A 5 -29.61 -6.65 32.19
C ARG A 5 -29.97 -6.88 30.70
N PRO A 6 -31.12 -6.37 30.20
CA PRO A 6 -31.54 -6.57 28.81
C PRO A 6 -30.46 -6.20 27.78
N ILE A 7 -29.73 -5.11 28.01
CA ILE A 7 -28.63 -4.70 27.14
C ILE A 7 -27.48 -5.72 27.11
N ALA A 8 -27.14 -6.34 28.24
CA ALA A 8 -26.10 -7.37 28.29
C ALA A 8 -26.53 -8.63 27.54
N ARG A 9 -27.81 -9.02 27.63
CA ARG A 9 -28.33 -10.15 26.84
C ARG A 9 -28.26 -9.89 25.33
N ARG A 10 -28.56 -8.65 24.90
CA ARG A 10 -28.47 -8.25 23.48
C ARG A 10 -27.02 -8.20 22.98
N ARG A 11 -26.10 -7.69 23.79
CA ARG A 11 -24.67 -7.53 23.42
C ARG A 11 -23.88 -8.82 23.48
N ASP A 12 -24.19 -9.71 24.41
CA ASP A 12 -23.49 -11.00 24.57
C ASP A 12 -24.07 -12.10 23.65
N GLY A 13 -25.16 -11.81 22.93
CA GLY A 13 -25.81 -12.77 22.03
C GLY A 13 -25.06 -12.93 20.69
N ALA A 14 -25.22 -14.09 20.06
CA ALA A 14 -24.75 -14.30 18.68
C ALA A 14 -25.43 -13.30 17.74
N MET A 15 -24.67 -12.78 16.78
CA MET A 15 -25.12 -11.75 15.85
C MET A 15 -24.85 -12.16 14.41
N SER A 16 -25.79 -11.84 13.53
CA SER A 16 -25.60 -11.84 12.08
C SER A 16 -25.66 -10.39 11.59
N LEU A 17 -24.72 -10.01 10.74
CA LEU A 17 -24.61 -8.68 10.17
C LEU A 17 -24.47 -8.81 8.66
N GLU A 18 -25.20 -8.00 7.92
CA GLU A 18 -25.06 -7.92 6.46
C GLU A 18 -24.13 -6.74 6.08
N VAL A 19 -23.06 -7.03 5.35
CA VAL A 19 -22.10 -6.02 4.88
C VAL A 19 -22.48 -5.57 3.47
N LYS A 20 -23.45 -4.65 3.40
CA LYS A 20 -23.91 -3.99 2.18
C LYS A 20 -23.38 -2.58 2.08
N ALA A 21 -22.90 -2.20 0.89
CA ALA A 21 -22.74 -0.81 0.47
C ALA A 21 -23.50 -0.59 -0.84
N PRO A 22 -24.01 0.64 -1.12
CA PRO A 22 -24.86 0.89 -2.29
C PRO A 22 -24.24 0.50 -3.64
N ASP A 23 -22.92 0.54 -3.72
CA ASP A 23 -22.09 0.28 -4.91
C ASP A 23 -21.22 -0.99 -4.79
N ASP A 24 -21.42 -1.81 -3.74
CA ASP A 24 -20.67 -3.03 -3.52
C ASP A 24 -21.52 -4.15 -2.91
N ASP A 25 -22.08 -4.95 -3.81
CA ASP A 25 -22.83 -6.17 -3.58
C ASP A 25 -21.97 -7.45 -3.65
N SER A 26 -20.64 -7.31 -3.79
CA SER A 26 -19.75 -8.44 -4.03
C SER A 26 -19.65 -9.41 -2.85
N ALA A 27 -19.05 -10.59 -3.07
CA ALA A 27 -18.85 -11.57 -2.02
C ALA A 27 -17.83 -11.10 -0.97
N ILE A 28 -17.98 -11.57 0.26
CA ILE A 28 -16.94 -11.48 1.29
C ILE A 28 -15.92 -12.58 0.99
N THR A 29 -14.65 -12.20 0.90
CA THR A 29 -13.56 -13.11 0.57
C THR A 29 -12.64 -13.37 1.76
N GLU A 30 -12.52 -12.43 2.70
CA GLU A 30 -11.73 -12.62 3.92
C GLU A 30 -12.22 -11.76 5.09
N MET A 31 -11.92 -12.20 6.33
CA MET A 31 -12.09 -11.40 7.54
C MET A 31 -10.77 -11.28 8.30
N ILE A 32 -10.34 -10.05 8.56
CA ILE A 32 -9.06 -9.76 9.23
C ILE A 32 -9.37 -9.15 10.60
N ALA A 33 -9.05 -9.88 11.67
CA ALA A 33 -9.14 -9.38 13.03
C ALA A 33 -7.73 -9.10 13.58
N PHE A 34 -7.52 -7.91 14.13
CA PHE A 34 -6.27 -7.53 14.79
C PHE A 34 -6.53 -6.43 15.81
N GLY A 35 -5.95 -6.59 17.01
CA GLY A 35 -6.25 -5.74 18.14
C GLY A 35 -7.75 -5.72 18.40
N ASP A 36 -8.35 -4.55 18.26
CA ASP A 36 -9.78 -4.36 18.47
C ASP A 36 -10.58 -4.04 17.20
N ARG A 37 -9.94 -4.21 16.05
CA ARG A 37 -10.50 -3.93 14.73
C ARG A 37 -10.88 -5.21 14.02
N LEU A 38 -12.00 -5.14 13.29
CA LEU A 38 -12.47 -6.20 12.42
C LEU A 38 -12.67 -5.64 11.02
N LEU A 39 -11.86 -6.10 10.08
CA LEU A 39 -12.03 -5.79 8.66
C LEU A 39 -12.76 -6.93 7.96
N CYS A 40 -13.71 -6.56 7.12
CA CYS A 40 -14.36 -7.42 6.15
C CYS A 40 -13.82 -7.05 4.76
N VAL A 41 -13.12 -7.98 4.13
CA VAL A 41 -12.61 -7.84 2.77
C VAL A 41 -13.64 -8.43 1.82
N LYS A 42 -14.13 -7.61 0.91
CA LYS A 42 -14.97 -8.01 -0.22
C LYS A 42 -14.14 -7.97 -1.50
N GLU A 43 -14.71 -8.46 -2.60
CA GLU A 43 -14.02 -8.41 -3.90
C GLU A 43 -13.71 -6.99 -4.38
N LYS A 44 -14.62 -6.03 -4.13
CA LYS A 44 -14.50 -4.64 -4.59
C LYS A 44 -14.05 -3.63 -3.52
N GLY A 45 -14.12 -3.97 -2.24
CA GLY A 45 -13.80 -3.02 -1.17
C GLY A 45 -13.47 -3.67 0.18
N ILE A 46 -12.88 -2.88 1.07
CA ILE A 46 -12.56 -3.28 2.45
C ILE A 46 -13.36 -2.41 3.41
N TYR A 47 -13.98 -3.03 4.39
CA TYR A 47 -14.88 -2.40 5.34
C TYR A 47 -14.46 -2.70 6.77
N GLU A 48 -14.50 -1.69 7.65
CA GLU A 48 -14.33 -1.88 9.07
C GLU A 48 -15.70 -2.02 9.74
N ILE A 49 -15.84 -3.08 10.55
CA ILE A 49 -17.02 -3.34 11.35
C ILE A 49 -16.69 -2.94 12.79
N LYS A 50 -17.46 -2.01 13.36
CA LYS A 50 -17.39 -1.66 14.78
C LYS A 50 -18.68 -2.10 15.46
N LEU A 51 -18.54 -3.01 16.42
CA LEU A 51 -19.64 -3.44 17.27
C LEU A 51 -20.03 -2.30 18.20
N ALA A 52 -21.28 -2.23 18.62
CA ALA A 52 -21.69 -1.07 19.40
C ALA A 52 -21.07 -0.98 20.81
N ASP A 53 -20.48 -2.05 21.34
CA ASP A 53 -19.65 -1.94 22.57
C ASP A 53 -18.40 -1.05 22.36
N LYS A 54 -17.99 -0.81 21.10
CA LYS A 54 -16.98 0.21 20.76
C LYS A 54 -17.49 1.63 20.79
N ILE A 55 -18.79 1.83 20.64
CA ILE A 55 -19.45 3.14 20.62
C ILE A 55 -20.00 3.48 22.01
N ASP A 56 -20.50 2.48 22.73
CA ASP A 56 -21.10 2.56 24.06
C ASP A 56 -20.51 1.47 24.98
N PRO A 57 -19.23 1.58 25.38
CA PRO A 57 -18.55 0.58 26.21
C PRO A 57 -19.18 0.40 27.59
N ASP A 58 -19.75 1.48 28.14
CA ASP A 58 -20.45 1.45 29.43
C ASP A 58 -21.83 0.78 29.35
N ARG A 59 -22.29 0.43 28.13
CA ARG A 59 -23.59 -0.18 27.86
C ARG A 59 -24.72 0.63 28.50
N LYS A 60 -24.76 1.93 28.17
CA LYS A 60 -25.80 2.89 28.61
C LYS A 60 -26.95 2.98 27.61
N ASN A 61 -26.70 2.73 26.32
CA ASN A 61 -27.65 2.84 25.23
C ASN A 61 -27.88 1.47 24.53
N ILE A 62 -29.02 0.84 24.85
CA ILE A 62 -29.41 -0.45 24.25
C ILE A 62 -29.65 -0.36 22.74
N GLN A 63 -29.86 0.84 22.20
CA GLN A 63 -30.06 1.09 20.78
C GLN A 63 -28.79 1.50 20.04
N ALA A 64 -27.63 1.56 20.69
CA ALA A 64 -26.39 1.86 19.97
C ALA A 64 -26.19 0.81 18.85
N PRO A 65 -26.06 1.25 17.58
CA PRO A 65 -25.97 0.35 16.44
C PRO A 65 -24.55 -0.17 16.25
N ASN A 66 -24.38 -1.24 15.50
CA ASN A 66 -23.07 -1.55 14.91
C ASN A 66 -22.87 -0.67 13.68
N THR A 67 -21.63 -0.31 13.36
CA THR A 67 -21.32 0.50 12.19
C THR A 67 -20.45 -0.27 11.22
N ILE A 68 -20.69 -0.04 9.93
CA ILE A 68 -19.87 -0.55 8.84
C ILE A 68 -19.37 0.67 8.07
N GLN A 69 -18.06 0.79 7.90
CA GLN A 69 -17.46 1.91 7.19
C GLN A 69 -16.48 1.40 6.15
N ARG A 70 -16.60 1.88 4.91
CA ARG A 70 -15.59 1.58 3.87
C ARG A 70 -14.26 2.23 4.26
N VAL A 71 -13.22 1.40 4.33
CA VAL A 71 -11.84 1.81 4.61
C VAL A 71 -11.08 2.02 3.32
N LEU A 72 -11.29 1.15 2.32
CA LEU A 72 -10.69 1.26 1.00
C LEU A 72 -11.69 0.89 -0.11
N PRO A 73 -11.70 1.61 -1.25
CA PRO A 73 -12.47 1.28 -2.44
C PRO A 73 -11.76 0.23 -3.32
N TYR A 74 -10.97 -0.64 -2.70
CA TYR A 74 -10.20 -1.70 -3.33
C TYR A 74 -10.38 -2.97 -2.50
N GLY A 75 -10.67 -4.08 -3.16
CA GLY A 75 -10.94 -5.37 -2.52
C GLY A 75 -10.02 -6.48 -3.02
N SER A 76 -10.37 -7.73 -2.75
CA SER A 76 -9.53 -8.88 -3.09
C SER A 76 -9.32 -9.12 -4.59
N ASN A 77 -10.15 -8.53 -5.47
CA ASN A 77 -9.96 -8.62 -6.92
C ASN A 77 -8.76 -7.79 -7.41
N GLU A 78 -8.28 -6.86 -6.59
CA GLU A 78 -7.11 -6.06 -6.91
C GLU A 78 -5.83 -6.83 -6.56
N PRO A 79 -4.97 -7.19 -7.53
CA PRO A 79 -3.80 -8.04 -7.25
C PRO A 79 -2.85 -7.45 -6.21
N TRP A 80 -2.76 -6.12 -6.14
CA TRP A 80 -1.91 -5.43 -5.19
C TRP A 80 -2.46 -5.49 -3.75
N ILE A 81 -3.79 -5.59 -3.55
CA ILE A 81 -4.39 -5.85 -2.23
C ILE A 81 -3.99 -7.25 -1.76
N GLY A 82 -4.02 -8.23 -2.67
CA GLY A 82 -3.54 -9.59 -2.40
C GLY A 82 -2.06 -9.61 -2.00
N SER A 83 -1.22 -8.91 -2.77
CA SER A 83 0.24 -8.89 -2.58
C SER A 83 0.67 -8.19 -1.29
N VAL A 84 -0.10 -7.19 -0.80
CA VAL A 84 0.29 -6.41 0.39
C VAL A 84 -0.54 -6.81 1.62
N LEU A 85 -1.84 -6.52 1.63
CA LEU A 85 -2.67 -6.68 2.82
C LEU A 85 -2.97 -8.15 3.10
N LEU A 86 -3.43 -8.90 2.10
CA LEU A 86 -3.84 -10.28 2.31
C LEU A 86 -2.63 -11.20 2.52
N THR A 87 -1.52 -10.98 1.82
CA THR A 87 -0.25 -11.67 2.10
C THR A 87 0.26 -11.32 3.50
N GLY A 88 0.17 -10.05 3.92
CA GLY A 88 0.46 -9.68 5.31
C GLY A 88 -0.42 -10.42 6.32
N HIS A 89 -1.72 -10.51 6.08
CA HIS A 89 -2.64 -11.26 6.94
C HIS A 89 -2.33 -12.77 6.96
N GLU A 90 -1.95 -13.34 5.82
CA GLU A 90 -1.61 -14.76 5.66
C GLU A 90 -0.31 -15.11 6.40
N LEU A 91 0.69 -14.23 6.36
CA LEU A 91 2.00 -14.50 6.94
C LEU A 91 2.12 -14.05 8.41
N LEU A 92 1.45 -12.98 8.82
CA LEU A 92 1.51 -12.46 10.19
C LEU A 92 0.60 -13.27 11.13
N LYS A 93 1.01 -14.51 11.43
CA LYS A 93 0.31 -15.45 12.33
C LYS A 93 1.05 -15.60 13.65
N LYS A 94 0.39 -15.28 14.76
CA LYS A 94 0.98 -15.31 16.12
C LYS A 94 1.44 -16.71 16.51
N GLU A 95 0.73 -17.72 16.03
CA GLU A 95 0.95 -19.13 16.30
C GLU A 95 2.15 -19.71 15.53
N ILE A 96 2.60 -19.05 14.46
CA ILE A 96 3.75 -19.49 13.64
C ILE A 96 4.99 -18.66 13.92
N LEU A 97 4.84 -17.34 14.10
CA LEU A 97 5.96 -16.41 14.32
C LEU A 97 6.44 -16.40 15.77
N ASN A 98 7.72 -16.04 15.98
CA ASN A 98 8.32 -15.86 17.30
C ASN A 98 7.53 -14.88 18.17
N GLU A 99 7.43 -15.17 19.47
CA GLU A 99 6.60 -14.40 20.43
C GLU A 99 7.00 -12.93 20.59
N GLN A 100 8.25 -12.61 20.24
CA GLN A 100 8.77 -11.24 20.22
C GLN A 100 8.17 -10.36 19.10
N VAL A 101 7.58 -10.97 18.07
CA VAL A 101 6.98 -10.23 16.95
C VAL A 101 5.58 -9.74 17.35
N ASP A 102 5.42 -8.42 17.45
CA ASP A 102 4.11 -7.80 17.67
C ASP A 102 3.26 -7.86 16.38
N VAL A 103 2.60 -8.99 16.19
CA VAL A 103 1.76 -9.29 15.01
C VAL A 103 0.60 -8.31 14.84
N GLU A 104 -0.05 -7.87 15.93
CA GLU A 104 -1.19 -6.95 15.83
C GLU A 104 -0.73 -5.59 15.31
N ARG A 105 0.37 -5.07 15.86
CA ARG A 105 0.97 -3.84 15.37
C ARG A 105 1.47 -3.98 13.94
N ALA A 106 2.06 -5.12 13.59
CA ALA A 106 2.53 -5.37 12.23
C ALA A 106 1.37 -5.35 11.22
N ILE A 107 0.24 -6.03 11.50
CA ILE A 107 -0.95 -6.01 10.63
C ILE A 107 -1.53 -4.60 10.52
N SER A 108 -1.58 -3.85 11.63
CA SER A 108 -2.03 -2.44 11.61
C SER A 108 -1.17 -1.58 10.69
N LEU A 109 0.16 -1.71 10.77
CA LEU A 109 1.09 -0.99 9.90
C LEU A 109 0.97 -1.45 8.44
N VAL A 110 0.78 -2.74 8.16
CA VAL A 110 0.52 -3.25 6.80
C VAL A 110 -0.75 -2.62 6.21
N LEU A 111 -1.80 -2.42 7.01
CA LEU A 111 -2.98 -1.68 6.56
C LEU A 111 -2.64 -0.22 6.24
N GLU A 112 -1.85 0.47 7.07
CA GLU A 112 -1.41 1.84 6.78
C GLU A 112 -0.58 1.93 5.48
N VAL A 113 0.31 0.95 5.24
CA VAL A 113 1.06 0.83 3.99
C VAL A 113 0.08 0.68 2.81
N THR A 114 -0.89 -0.23 2.94
CA THR A 114 -1.92 -0.49 1.93
C THR A 114 -2.73 0.78 1.62
N GLN A 115 -3.11 1.56 2.64
CA GLN A 115 -3.84 2.82 2.46
C GLN A 115 -3.01 3.90 1.75
N ASN A 116 -1.71 3.98 2.02
CA ASN A 116 -0.84 4.93 1.32
C ASN A 116 -0.58 4.51 -0.13
N ILE A 117 -0.46 3.21 -0.40
CA ILE A 117 -0.42 2.67 -1.78
C ILE A 117 -1.72 2.99 -2.53
N ALA A 118 -2.88 2.81 -1.88
CA ALA A 118 -4.18 3.17 -2.44
C ALA A 118 -4.21 4.65 -2.85
N GLY A 119 -3.83 5.56 -1.95
CA GLY A 119 -3.81 6.99 -2.22
C GLY A 119 -2.85 7.36 -3.38
N ALA A 120 -1.68 6.72 -3.47
CA ALA A 120 -0.77 6.92 -4.60
C ALA A 120 -1.38 6.43 -5.92
N LYS A 121 -2.04 5.26 -5.92
CA LYS A 121 -2.74 4.71 -7.09
C LYS A 121 -3.94 5.57 -7.51
N GLU A 122 -4.71 6.10 -6.57
CA GLU A 122 -5.81 7.03 -6.84
C GLU A 122 -5.31 8.29 -7.56
N LEU A 123 -4.23 8.90 -7.05
CA LEU A 123 -3.61 10.06 -7.70
C LEU A 123 -3.13 9.73 -9.12
N MET A 124 -2.49 8.57 -9.30
CA MET A 124 -2.06 8.10 -10.64
C MET A 124 -3.26 7.90 -11.57
N ASN A 125 -4.34 7.27 -11.11
CA ASN A 125 -5.54 7.02 -11.91
C ASN A 125 -6.22 8.33 -12.29
N VAL A 126 -6.42 9.24 -11.33
CA VAL A 126 -6.93 10.60 -11.59
C VAL A 126 -6.08 11.31 -12.63
N PHE A 127 -4.75 11.18 -12.55
CA PHE A 127 -3.85 11.77 -13.52
C PHE A 127 -4.03 11.17 -14.92
N ARG A 128 -4.05 9.84 -15.02
CA ARG A 128 -4.26 9.10 -16.28
C ARG A 128 -5.57 9.46 -16.94
N ASP A 129 -6.65 9.51 -16.16
CA ASP A 129 -8.00 9.77 -16.65
C ASP A 129 -8.15 11.23 -17.09
N THR A 130 -7.60 12.17 -16.30
CA THR A 130 -7.57 13.59 -16.68
C THR A 130 -6.77 13.80 -17.96
N GLN A 131 -5.57 13.21 -18.05
CA GLN A 131 -4.73 13.29 -19.24
C GLN A 131 -5.45 12.72 -20.48
N SER A 132 -6.10 11.57 -20.34
CA SER A 132 -6.88 10.94 -21.42
C SER A 132 -8.05 11.81 -21.86
N ALA A 133 -8.81 12.37 -20.91
CA ALA A 133 -9.94 13.24 -21.19
C ALA A 133 -9.51 14.54 -21.91
N GLU A 134 -8.47 15.21 -21.42
CA GLU A 134 -7.96 16.43 -22.03
C GLU A 134 -7.34 16.18 -23.42
N ARG A 135 -6.63 15.07 -23.59
CA ARG A 135 -6.10 14.66 -24.90
C ARG A 135 -7.22 14.39 -25.91
N LYS A 136 -8.35 13.80 -25.50
CA LYS A 136 -9.50 13.56 -26.40
C LYS A 136 -10.18 14.86 -26.86
N LYS A 137 -10.13 15.92 -26.05
CA LYS A 137 -10.66 17.24 -26.41
C LYS A 137 -9.74 17.98 -27.37
N TYR A 138 -8.46 17.65 -27.40
CA TYR A 138 -7.48 18.31 -28.24
C TYR A 138 -7.73 18.05 -29.73
N SER A 139 -7.63 19.12 -30.53
CA SER A 139 -7.55 19.02 -31.98
C SER A 139 -6.45 19.95 -32.48
N MET A 140 -5.62 19.45 -33.40
CA MET A 140 -4.57 20.24 -34.05
C MET A 140 -5.22 21.20 -35.07
N LYS A 141 -5.87 22.24 -34.56
CA LYS A 141 -6.48 23.31 -35.36
C LYS A 141 -5.70 24.59 -35.14
N ILE A 142 -4.78 24.86 -36.08
CA ILE A 142 -4.04 26.12 -36.12
C ILE A 142 -5.03 27.23 -36.51
N LYS A 143 -5.17 28.24 -35.65
CA LYS A 143 -6.04 29.39 -35.87
C LYS A 143 -5.45 30.33 -36.92
N LYS A 144 -6.24 31.29 -37.40
CA LYS A 144 -5.82 32.27 -38.41
C LYS A 144 -4.59 33.09 -37.99
N ASP A 145 -4.47 33.36 -36.69
CA ASP A 145 -3.33 34.04 -36.06
C ASP A 145 -2.11 33.13 -35.83
N HIS A 146 -2.11 31.91 -36.40
CA HIS A 146 -1.08 30.89 -36.24
C HIS A 146 -0.94 30.35 -34.80
N SER A 147 -1.92 30.58 -33.94
CA SER A 147 -1.95 30.01 -32.59
C SER A 147 -2.63 28.63 -32.53
N VAL A 148 -2.24 27.80 -31.56
CA VAL A 148 -2.88 26.53 -31.21
C VAL A 148 -3.15 26.50 -29.71
N MET A 149 -4.32 25.99 -29.31
CA MET A 149 -4.67 25.85 -27.90
C MET A 149 -4.28 24.46 -27.41
N LEU A 150 -3.35 24.41 -26.45
CA LEU A 150 -2.95 23.16 -25.82
C LEU A 150 -3.90 22.80 -24.67
N PRO A 151 -4.13 21.50 -24.43
CA PRO A 151 -4.75 21.05 -23.19
C PRO A 151 -3.84 21.36 -21.99
N SER A 152 -4.40 21.29 -20.79
CA SER A 152 -3.63 21.46 -19.55
C SER A 152 -4.21 20.62 -18.42
N ILE A 153 -3.36 20.26 -17.45
CA ILE A 153 -3.77 19.55 -16.25
C ILE A 153 -3.64 20.49 -15.06
N SER A 154 -4.79 20.92 -14.54
CA SER A 154 -4.84 21.76 -13.35
C SER A 154 -4.16 21.08 -12.14
N GLY A 155 -3.30 21.86 -11.46
CA GLY A 155 -2.59 21.43 -10.27
C GLY A 155 -1.52 20.35 -10.51
N PHE A 156 -0.99 20.22 -11.73
CA PHE A 156 -0.06 19.14 -12.11
C PHE A 156 1.08 18.93 -11.10
N THR A 157 1.85 19.99 -10.79
CA THR A 157 3.00 19.89 -9.88
C THR A 157 2.59 19.46 -8.47
N ASN A 158 1.46 19.97 -7.96
CA ASN A 158 0.94 19.60 -6.64
C ASN A 158 0.52 18.14 -6.57
N LYS A 159 -0.14 17.63 -7.63
CA LYS A 159 -0.51 16.20 -7.74
C LYS A 159 0.74 15.30 -7.74
N CYS A 160 1.80 15.71 -8.44
CA CYS A 160 3.07 14.98 -8.42
C CYS A 160 3.70 14.96 -7.01
N LYS A 161 3.67 16.10 -6.31
CA LYS A 161 4.16 16.21 -4.94
C LYS A 161 3.40 15.26 -4.01
N GLU A 162 2.07 15.29 -4.06
CA GLU A 162 1.22 14.43 -3.23
C GLU A 162 1.45 12.95 -3.53
N PHE A 163 1.65 12.59 -4.81
CA PHE A 163 1.99 11.23 -5.20
C PHE A 163 3.29 10.77 -4.51
N PHE A 164 4.39 11.52 -4.61
CA PHE A 164 5.65 11.15 -3.98
C PHE A 164 5.55 11.11 -2.45
N GLN A 165 4.74 11.98 -1.84
CA GLN A 165 4.46 11.94 -0.41
C GLN A 165 3.78 10.62 -0.01
N ARG A 166 2.71 10.22 -0.72
CA ARG A 166 1.99 8.96 -0.46
C ARG A 166 2.90 7.74 -0.67
N SER A 167 3.68 7.73 -1.76
CA SER A 167 4.66 6.69 -2.03
C SER A 167 5.72 6.58 -0.91
N ASP A 168 6.25 7.70 -0.44
CA ASP A 168 7.24 7.70 0.66
C ASP A 168 6.62 7.27 2.00
N HIS A 169 5.38 7.67 2.29
CA HIS A 169 4.68 7.23 3.49
C HIS A 169 4.37 5.73 3.49
N ALA A 170 4.06 5.14 2.32
CA ALA A 170 3.92 3.69 2.21
C ALA A 170 5.24 2.98 2.58
N LEU A 171 6.37 3.46 2.06
CA LEU A 171 7.68 2.92 2.40
C LEU A 171 8.05 3.16 3.87
N GLU A 172 7.75 4.33 4.42
CA GLU A 172 7.99 4.59 5.85
C GLU A 172 7.16 3.65 6.74
N GLY A 173 5.89 3.41 6.40
CA GLY A 173 5.06 2.42 7.08
C GLY A 173 5.67 1.02 7.00
N LEU A 174 6.18 0.62 5.84
CA LEU A 174 6.87 -0.66 5.67
C LEU A 174 8.13 -0.74 6.52
N PHE A 175 8.91 0.34 6.62
CA PHE A 175 10.09 0.37 7.48
C PHE A 175 9.71 0.23 8.96
N LYS A 176 8.57 0.79 9.39
CA LYS A 176 8.04 0.56 10.74
C LYS A 176 7.66 -0.90 10.97
N VAL A 177 7.19 -1.62 9.94
CA VAL A 177 7.01 -3.08 10.03
C VAL A 177 8.36 -3.77 10.23
N VAL A 178 9.38 -3.44 9.43
CA VAL A 178 10.75 -3.98 9.60
C VAL A 178 11.25 -3.79 11.03
N GLN A 179 11.04 -2.61 11.64
CA GLN A 179 11.46 -2.31 13.01
C GLN A 179 10.80 -3.20 14.08
N ILE A 180 9.66 -3.85 13.79
CA ILE A 180 9.07 -4.85 14.69
C ILE A 180 9.92 -6.14 14.68
N PHE A 181 10.47 -6.50 13.52
CA PHE A 181 11.28 -7.70 13.33
C PHE A 181 12.76 -7.46 13.71
N TYR A 182 13.21 -6.21 13.63
CA TYR A 182 14.57 -5.76 13.95
C TYR A 182 14.54 -4.57 14.93
N PRO A 183 14.17 -4.78 16.21
CA PRO A 183 14.00 -3.70 17.19
C PRO A 183 15.29 -2.93 17.48
N GLU A 184 16.44 -3.59 17.42
CA GLU A 184 17.76 -2.99 17.70
C GLU A 184 18.23 -2.01 16.61
N MET A 185 17.62 -2.04 15.41
CA MET A 185 18.00 -1.19 14.27
C MET A 185 17.72 0.32 14.51
N GLY A 186 16.95 0.67 15.54
CA GLY A 186 16.67 2.06 15.92
C GLY A 186 16.05 2.88 14.78
N LYS A 187 16.25 4.21 14.79
CA LYS A 187 15.75 5.15 13.75
C LYS A 187 16.62 5.17 12.47
N GLY A 188 17.17 4.02 12.08
CA GLY A 188 17.98 3.87 10.89
C GLY A 188 17.22 4.17 9.58
N LYS A 189 17.94 4.22 8.47
CA LYS A 189 17.36 4.16 7.10
C LYS A 189 17.42 2.72 6.58
N TRP A 190 16.89 2.48 5.38
CA TRP A 190 16.96 1.19 4.67
C TRP A 190 18.36 0.57 4.61
N ASP A 191 19.42 1.37 4.50
CA ASP A 191 20.81 0.87 4.52
C ASP A 191 21.19 0.20 5.86
N SER A 192 20.48 0.54 6.94
CA SER A 192 20.70 -0.07 8.27
C SER A 192 20.14 -1.48 8.30
N LEU A 193 18.99 -1.72 7.65
CA LEU A 193 18.45 -3.07 7.49
C LEU A 193 19.43 -3.94 6.69
N LYS A 194 19.97 -3.41 5.58
CA LYS A 194 20.97 -4.12 4.78
C LYS A 194 22.20 -4.50 5.61
N LYS A 195 22.74 -3.55 6.38
CA LYS A 195 23.86 -3.81 7.28
C LYS A 195 23.55 -4.88 8.32
N GLU A 196 22.36 -4.84 8.90
CA GLU A 196 21.94 -5.83 9.89
C GLU A 196 21.90 -7.23 9.27
N VAL A 197 21.24 -7.37 8.12
CA VAL A 197 21.15 -8.63 7.37
C VAL A 197 22.53 -9.12 6.91
N ASP A 198 23.43 -8.22 6.52
CA ASP A 198 24.80 -8.56 6.10
C ASP A 198 25.71 -9.01 7.27
N ASN A 199 25.44 -8.52 8.48
CA ASN A 199 26.21 -8.83 9.68
C ASN A 199 25.73 -10.11 10.39
N GLU A 200 24.62 -10.69 9.96
CA GLU A 200 24.14 -11.97 10.49
C GLU A 200 25.21 -13.06 10.27
N SER A 201 25.61 -13.73 11.35
CA SER A 201 26.70 -14.71 11.33
C SER A 201 26.44 -15.93 10.44
N THR A 202 25.16 -16.17 10.12
CA THR A 202 24.71 -17.28 9.28
C THR A 202 23.88 -16.71 8.15
N LYS A 203 24.22 -17.05 6.90
CA LYS A 203 23.39 -16.72 5.75
C LYS A 203 22.14 -17.61 5.75
N ILE A 204 21.03 -17.07 6.25
CA ILE A 204 19.76 -17.79 6.37
C ILE A 204 19.12 -18.03 4.99
N ASP A 205 19.15 -17.00 4.14
CA ASP A 205 18.49 -16.94 2.84
C ASP A 205 19.18 -15.90 1.93
N ASN A 206 18.56 -15.58 0.78
CA ASN A 206 19.05 -14.57 -0.15
C ASN A 206 18.49 -13.16 0.12
N PHE A 207 18.09 -12.85 1.37
CA PHE A 207 17.47 -11.56 1.69
C PHE A 207 18.41 -10.39 1.43
N SER A 208 19.71 -10.56 1.70
CA SER A 208 20.74 -9.57 1.41
C SER A 208 20.76 -9.16 -0.07
N GLU A 209 20.80 -10.14 -0.99
CA GLU A 209 20.77 -9.87 -2.43
C GLU A 209 19.45 -9.23 -2.88
N VAL A 210 18.35 -9.64 -2.26
CA VAL A 210 17.04 -9.04 -2.54
C VAL A 210 17.02 -7.58 -2.09
N LEU A 211 17.58 -7.25 -0.91
CA LEU A 211 17.71 -5.86 -0.46
C LEU A 211 18.56 -5.02 -1.42
N ASP A 212 19.66 -5.55 -1.96
CA ASP A 212 20.46 -4.86 -2.97
C ASP A 212 19.62 -4.48 -4.21
N SER A 213 18.67 -5.34 -4.61
CA SER A 213 17.75 -5.03 -5.71
C SER A 213 16.68 -3.98 -5.36
N MET A 214 16.29 -3.88 -4.08
CA MET A 214 15.23 -2.97 -3.61
C MET A 214 15.75 -1.56 -3.31
N LEU A 215 16.97 -1.45 -2.77
CA LEU A 215 17.56 -0.19 -2.29
C LEU A 215 17.52 0.95 -3.32
N PRO A 216 17.80 0.74 -4.63
CA PRO A 216 17.70 1.81 -5.62
C PRO A 216 16.32 2.46 -5.67
N CYS A 217 15.24 1.66 -5.65
CA CYS A 217 13.87 2.17 -5.66
C CYS A 217 13.53 2.90 -4.36
N LEU A 218 13.91 2.32 -3.21
CA LEU A 218 13.69 2.91 -1.88
C LEU A 218 14.33 4.30 -1.76
N HIS A 219 15.58 4.42 -2.22
CA HIS A 219 16.31 5.69 -2.26
C HIS A 219 15.72 6.67 -3.26
N PHE A 220 15.33 6.19 -4.44
CA PHE A 220 14.71 7.03 -5.46
C PHE A 220 13.42 7.68 -4.95
N VAL A 221 12.49 6.92 -4.37
CA VAL A 221 11.21 7.45 -3.88
C VAL A 221 11.42 8.50 -2.79
N ARG A 222 12.28 8.21 -1.80
CA ARG A 222 12.62 9.16 -0.73
C ARG A 222 13.22 10.45 -1.28
N ASN A 223 14.16 10.35 -2.23
CA ASN A 223 14.81 11.51 -2.82
C ASN A 223 13.85 12.31 -3.70
N ALA A 224 12.99 11.64 -4.50
CA ALA A 224 11.97 12.30 -5.31
C ALA A 224 10.97 13.07 -4.44
N ARG A 225 10.54 12.51 -3.30
CA ARG A 225 9.73 13.23 -2.31
C ARG A 225 10.45 14.47 -1.79
N ASN A 226 11.72 14.34 -1.40
CA ASN A 226 12.52 15.48 -0.97
C ASN A 226 12.66 16.55 -2.08
N CYS A 227 12.81 16.14 -3.35
CA CYS A 227 12.85 17.05 -4.49
C CYS A 227 11.56 17.84 -4.67
N ALA A 228 10.41 17.20 -4.40
CA ALA A 228 9.10 17.83 -4.51
C ALA A 228 8.78 18.76 -3.33
N GLU A 229 9.27 18.46 -2.12
CA GLU A 229 8.98 19.24 -0.91
C GLU A 229 9.98 20.35 -0.61
N HIS A 230 11.25 20.13 -0.94
CA HIS A 230 12.36 20.99 -0.53
C HIS A 230 13.24 21.38 -1.73
N PRO A 231 12.68 22.06 -2.75
CA PRO A 231 13.37 22.30 -4.01
C PRO A 231 14.60 23.22 -3.85
N LYS A 232 15.70 22.84 -4.48
CA LYS A 232 16.95 23.60 -4.67
C LYS A 232 17.44 23.43 -6.12
N ARG A 233 18.52 24.13 -6.49
CA ARG A 233 19.03 24.17 -7.88
C ARG A 233 19.29 22.78 -8.48
N GLU A 234 19.99 21.92 -7.76
CA GLU A 234 20.36 20.55 -8.18
C GLU A 234 19.46 19.47 -7.54
N HIS A 235 18.34 19.90 -6.96
CA HIS A 235 17.49 19.06 -6.13
C HIS A 235 16.04 19.53 -6.32
N LYS A 236 15.37 19.12 -7.39
CA LYS A 236 13.99 19.56 -7.67
C LYS A 236 13.29 18.61 -8.63
N ILE A 237 11.97 18.69 -8.66
CA ILE A 237 11.18 18.13 -9.76
C ILE A 237 10.95 19.22 -10.81
N ILE A 238 11.00 18.85 -12.09
CA ILE A 238 10.56 19.70 -13.20
C ILE A 238 9.38 19.00 -13.84
N THR A 239 8.25 19.69 -13.91
CA THR A 239 7.02 19.18 -14.51
C THR A 239 6.71 19.97 -15.76
N THR A 240 6.53 19.28 -16.87
CA THR A 240 6.15 19.88 -18.15
C THR A 240 4.79 19.34 -18.53
N ASP A 241 3.78 20.22 -18.57
CA ASP A 241 2.43 19.86 -19.02
C ASP A 241 2.45 19.54 -20.54
N PHE A 242 1.28 19.34 -21.15
CA PHE A 242 1.18 19.15 -22.60
C PHE A 242 1.96 20.22 -23.38
N SER A 243 2.76 19.76 -24.33
CA SER A 243 3.53 20.63 -25.24
C SER A 243 3.43 20.11 -26.67
N ILE A 244 4.00 20.83 -27.62
CA ILE A 244 4.12 20.39 -29.01
C ILE A 244 5.61 20.35 -29.38
N ASN A 245 6.01 19.32 -30.13
CA ASN A 245 7.37 19.23 -30.68
C ASN A 245 7.49 19.92 -32.05
N GLN A 246 8.70 19.91 -32.64
CA GLN A 246 8.96 20.52 -33.94
C GLN A 246 8.13 19.91 -35.09
N ASP A 247 7.67 18.67 -34.92
CA ASP A 247 6.83 17.94 -35.88
C ASP A 247 5.33 18.18 -35.68
N ASN A 248 4.94 19.19 -34.88
CA ASN A 248 3.56 19.50 -34.54
C ASN A 248 2.79 18.38 -33.82
N GLN A 249 3.51 17.48 -33.15
CA GLN A 249 2.92 16.40 -32.37
C GLN A 249 2.72 16.83 -30.92
N LEU A 250 1.53 16.53 -30.39
CA LEU A 250 1.23 16.76 -28.98
C LEU A 250 2.04 15.78 -28.11
N LEU A 251 2.93 16.33 -27.28
CA LEU A 251 3.65 15.62 -26.25
C LEU A 251 2.81 15.53 -24.98
N LEU A 252 2.89 14.38 -24.30
CA LEU A 252 2.19 14.14 -23.05
C LEU A 252 2.89 14.81 -21.86
N PRO A 253 2.17 15.09 -20.77
CA PRO A 253 2.76 15.58 -19.53
C PRO A 253 3.90 14.69 -19.04
N SER A 254 5.00 15.32 -18.66
CA SER A 254 6.23 14.66 -18.25
C SER A 254 6.78 15.24 -16.96
N ILE A 255 7.62 14.45 -16.31
CA ILE A 255 8.33 14.81 -15.09
C ILE A 255 9.80 14.43 -15.21
N GLU A 256 10.66 15.30 -14.73
CA GLU A 256 12.09 15.08 -14.55
C GLU A 256 12.43 15.22 -13.06
N ILE A 257 13.27 14.32 -12.55
CA ILE A 257 13.80 14.39 -11.20
C ILE A 257 15.27 14.80 -11.30
N VAL A 258 15.56 16.03 -10.88
CA VAL A 258 16.93 16.54 -10.79
C VAL A 258 17.43 16.23 -9.39
N HIS A 259 18.33 15.25 -9.28
CA HIS A 259 18.98 14.87 -8.02
C HIS A 259 20.37 14.26 -8.29
N PRO A 260 21.42 14.56 -7.50
CA PRO A 260 22.80 14.14 -7.83
C PRO A 260 23.03 12.63 -7.86
N LYS A 261 22.22 11.84 -7.15
CA LYS A 261 22.40 10.38 -7.01
C LYS A 261 21.31 9.54 -7.65
N THR A 262 20.15 10.12 -7.87
CA THR A 262 18.93 9.39 -8.29
C THR A 262 18.16 10.24 -9.30
N SER A 263 18.88 10.79 -10.27
CA SER A 263 18.30 11.58 -11.34
C SER A 263 17.44 10.72 -12.24
N GLN A 264 16.33 11.28 -12.73
CA GLN A 264 15.47 10.67 -13.73
C GLN A 264 15.24 11.70 -14.83
N SER A 265 15.73 11.42 -16.03
CA SER A 265 15.44 12.23 -17.21
C SER A 265 13.95 12.29 -17.46
N ALA A 266 13.50 13.37 -18.13
CA ALA A 266 12.10 13.62 -18.44
C ALA A 266 11.41 12.36 -19.00
N VAL A 267 10.36 11.91 -18.30
CA VAL A 267 9.58 10.73 -18.65
C VAL A 267 8.09 11.05 -18.51
N ALA A 268 7.24 10.36 -19.26
CA ALA A 268 5.79 10.47 -19.09
C ALA A 268 5.41 10.19 -17.63
N VAL A 269 4.71 11.13 -17.00
CA VAL A 269 4.49 11.09 -15.55
C VAL A 269 3.68 9.88 -15.10
N VAL A 270 2.68 9.48 -15.87
CA VAL A 270 1.86 8.28 -15.58
C VAL A 270 2.71 7.01 -15.58
N ASN A 271 3.70 6.91 -16.47
CA ASN A 271 4.56 5.73 -16.54
C ASN A 271 5.44 5.64 -15.30
N LEU A 272 6.04 6.76 -14.88
CA LEU A 272 6.85 6.81 -13.66
C LEU A 272 6.00 6.48 -12.42
N MET A 273 4.80 7.06 -12.31
CA MET A 273 3.89 6.79 -11.20
C MET A 273 3.50 5.30 -11.14
N SER A 274 3.19 4.68 -12.28
CA SER A 274 2.86 3.25 -12.34
C SER A 274 4.03 2.39 -11.88
N GLN A 275 5.21 2.63 -12.43
CA GLN A 275 6.42 1.88 -12.07
C GLN A 275 6.73 1.98 -10.58
N ILE A 276 6.58 3.16 -9.98
CA ILE A 276 6.77 3.35 -8.54
C ILE A 276 5.74 2.57 -7.74
N CYS A 277 4.45 2.64 -8.11
CA CYS A 277 3.40 1.89 -7.42
C CYS A 277 3.68 0.39 -7.46
N ASP A 278 4.02 -0.14 -8.63
CA ASP A 278 4.25 -1.58 -8.82
C ASP A 278 5.52 -2.03 -8.08
N SER A 279 6.56 -1.19 -8.06
CA SER A 279 7.78 -1.45 -7.28
C SER A 279 7.50 -1.45 -5.77
N ILE A 280 6.73 -0.50 -5.24
CA ILE A 280 6.38 -0.44 -3.81
C ILE A 280 5.56 -1.67 -3.41
N VAL A 281 4.63 -2.11 -4.25
CA VAL A 281 3.84 -3.33 -4.01
C VAL A 281 4.75 -4.55 -3.94
N GLY A 282 5.63 -4.75 -4.93
CA GLY A 282 6.56 -5.88 -4.96
C GLY A 282 7.56 -5.86 -3.78
N ILE A 283 8.08 -4.68 -3.44
CA ILE A 283 8.93 -4.49 -2.27
C ILE A 283 8.19 -4.86 -0.99
N SER A 284 6.94 -4.42 -0.83
CA SER A 284 6.14 -4.70 0.37
C SER A 284 5.84 -6.19 0.50
N GLU A 285 5.43 -6.86 -0.58
CA GLU A 285 5.15 -8.30 -0.62
C GLU A 285 6.40 -9.10 -0.22
N LEU A 286 7.52 -8.88 -0.91
CA LEU A 286 8.76 -9.62 -0.66
C LEU A 286 9.38 -9.32 0.71
N MET A 287 9.31 -8.06 1.17
CA MET A 287 9.77 -7.71 2.51
C MET A 287 9.01 -8.51 3.57
N LEU A 288 7.68 -8.61 3.47
CA LEU A 288 6.87 -9.41 4.40
C LEU A 288 7.25 -10.89 4.35
N VAL A 289 7.49 -11.44 3.16
CA VAL A 289 7.93 -12.83 2.97
C VAL A 289 9.24 -13.10 3.72
N PHE A 290 10.27 -12.29 3.48
CA PHE A 290 11.58 -12.49 4.13
C PHE A 290 11.50 -12.29 5.64
N LEU A 291 10.86 -11.22 6.10
CA LEU A 291 10.70 -10.93 7.52
C LEU A 291 9.99 -12.08 8.26
N CYS A 292 8.89 -12.58 7.72
CA CYS A 292 8.13 -13.66 8.34
C CYS A 292 8.89 -14.99 8.30
N ASN A 293 9.50 -15.34 7.15
CA ASN A 293 10.25 -16.59 7.01
C ASN A 293 11.41 -16.70 8.02
N ARG A 294 12.08 -15.58 8.28
CA ARG A 294 13.22 -15.48 9.22
C ARG A 294 12.80 -15.50 10.70
N GLN A 295 11.53 -15.27 11.00
CA GLN A 295 11.00 -15.24 12.37
C GLN A 295 10.02 -16.39 12.66
N ILE A 296 10.02 -17.46 11.87
CA ILE A 296 9.25 -18.67 12.16
C ILE A 296 9.79 -19.33 13.44
N ARG A 297 8.89 -19.79 14.32
CA ARG A 297 9.26 -20.57 15.50
C ARG A 297 9.96 -21.87 15.07
N PRO A 298 11.11 -22.25 15.70
CA PRO A 298 11.87 -23.44 15.32
C PRO A 298 11.10 -24.78 15.37
N ILE A 299 9.97 -24.83 16.07
CA ILE A 299 9.23 -26.06 16.40
C ILE A 299 8.22 -26.44 15.31
N THR A 300 7.98 -25.57 14.32
CA THR A 300 6.82 -25.74 13.43
C THR A 300 7.09 -26.57 12.17
N GLY A 301 8.35 -26.72 11.74
CA GLY A 301 8.69 -27.43 10.50
C GLY A 301 8.13 -26.76 9.23
N PHE A 302 7.74 -25.49 9.30
CA PHE A 302 7.22 -24.71 8.18
C PHE A 302 8.28 -23.77 7.60
N SER A 303 8.11 -23.45 6.32
CA SER A 303 8.77 -22.32 5.66
C SER A 303 7.73 -21.50 4.90
N VAL A 304 8.03 -20.23 4.64
CA VAL A 304 7.24 -19.44 3.69
C VAL A 304 7.59 -19.88 2.28
N GLN A 305 6.60 -20.31 1.51
CA GLN A 305 6.77 -20.77 0.13
C GLN A 305 5.79 -20.06 -0.80
N MET A 306 6.13 -20.02 -2.08
CA MET A 306 5.18 -19.63 -3.11
C MET A 306 4.19 -20.75 -3.34
N LEU A 307 2.91 -20.48 -3.11
CA LEU A 307 1.81 -21.41 -3.29
C LEU A 307 1.49 -21.59 -4.79
N PRO A 308 1.36 -22.85 -5.26
CA PRO A 308 0.73 -23.17 -6.54
C PRO A 308 -0.66 -22.54 -6.66
N ALA A 309 -1.06 -22.15 -7.87
CA ALA A 309 -2.30 -21.39 -8.09
C ALA A 309 -3.56 -22.12 -7.57
N ASP A 310 -3.58 -23.45 -7.67
CA ASP A 310 -4.65 -24.35 -7.20
C ASP A 310 -4.69 -24.51 -5.67
N GLN A 311 -3.63 -24.14 -4.96
CA GLN A 311 -3.53 -24.20 -3.50
C GLN A 311 -3.81 -22.86 -2.83
N ARG A 312 -3.99 -21.79 -3.61
CA ARG A 312 -4.24 -20.45 -3.07
C ARG A 312 -5.69 -20.32 -2.64
N ARG A 313 -5.91 -19.96 -1.37
CA ARG A 313 -7.25 -19.59 -0.86
C ARG A 313 -7.79 -18.33 -1.53
N THR A 314 -6.91 -17.42 -1.93
CA THR A 314 -7.23 -16.24 -2.73
C THR A 314 -6.21 -16.14 -3.85
N GLU A 315 -6.66 -16.01 -5.10
CA GLU A 315 -5.80 -16.05 -6.31
C GLU A 315 -4.56 -15.14 -6.20
N ASN A 316 -4.75 -13.97 -5.59
CA ASN A 316 -3.75 -12.92 -5.46
C ASN A 316 -2.83 -13.06 -4.24
N VAL A 317 -3.02 -14.07 -3.38
CA VAL A 317 -2.13 -14.38 -2.24
C VAL A 317 -1.18 -15.50 -2.66
N LYS A 318 0.05 -15.12 -3.02
CA LYS A 318 1.02 -16.04 -3.63
C LYS A 318 1.87 -16.77 -2.61
N TYR A 319 1.95 -16.28 -1.38
CA TYR A 319 2.84 -16.82 -0.35
C TYR A 319 2.05 -17.30 0.85
N GLY A 320 2.49 -18.41 1.43
CA GLY A 320 1.91 -18.98 2.64
C GLY A 320 2.88 -19.94 3.30
N TYR A 321 2.48 -20.48 4.45
CA TYR A 321 3.28 -21.46 5.18
C TYR A 321 3.05 -22.88 4.63
N ALA A 322 4.14 -23.58 4.32
CA ALA A 322 4.12 -24.97 3.87
C ALA A 322 5.17 -25.80 4.61
N GLN A 323 4.90 -27.10 4.81
CA GLN A 323 5.84 -28.01 5.48
C GLN A 323 7.10 -28.19 4.62
N ILE A 324 8.25 -28.27 5.29
CA ILE A 324 9.57 -28.52 4.68
C ILE A 324 9.76 -30.01 4.43
#